data_AF-A0A519WBA8-F1
#
_entry.id   AF-A0A519WBA8-F1
#
_cell.length_a   1.000
_cell.length_b   1.000
_cell.length_c   1.000
_cell.angle_alpha   90.00
_cell.angle_beta   90.00
_cell.angle_gamma   90.00
#
_symmetry.space_group_name_H-M   'P 1'
#
loop_
_entity.id
_entity.type
_entity.pdbx_description
1 polymer ?
#
loop_
_entity_poly.entity_id
_entity_poly.type
_entity_poly.pdbx_seq_one_letter_code
_entity_poly.pdbx_strand_id
1 'polypeptide(L)'
;NRVPSSFILADPNKYESTLLAIVKGGFDPLPTSTDVLSGDKTLNDGFANITLHTEATATFAKNPLQFSANYYGILFNKVGSNGSLVPEHRMRTASDVITLSSTPEIPDFIISGWIPDPRGTNANNNYIQFIATRDINFAVTPFSVVTTNNAGASTPAGFPTNGWATGGLRTYKFNLTTGTVRKGGYFYVGGTGRTINSTGSTPIPTAQYIRGINYSTTAGDGFGAITSTLLANSGNAYGIAAFRGTTVTATTRPIDVVFIHNGGSLFTPGPPAVGYLIANNDFYDVYDPLEVDPADPNKGFQPFYLQGTNTIRFSYHNNTVADLGWYYKAGGIYSVTLGKWVKARDMKYIILPKDNSPSNMSIIEDDNIVVNTNAAGVEIGRDTIPPTRIR
;
A
#
# COMPACT_ATOMS: atom_id res chain seq x y z
N ASN A 1 -22.69 5.62 -2.36
CA ASN A 1 -21.97 5.34 -1.10
C ASN A 1 -21.07 4.13 -1.27
N ARG A 2 -19.75 4.31 -1.13
CA ARG A 2 -18.80 3.18 -1.01
C ARG A 2 -18.93 2.60 0.40
N VAL A 3 -19.10 1.30 0.52
CA VAL A 3 -19.15 0.60 1.81
C VAL A 3 -18.27 -0.65 1.72
N PRO A 4 -17.25 -0.80 2.58
CA PRO A 4 -16.47 -2.02 2.65
C PRO A 4 -17.36 -3.22 2.98
N SER A 5 -17.16 -4.34 2.28
CA SER A 5 -17.91 -5.57 2.51
C SER A 5 -17.83 -6.06 3.96
N SER A 6 -16.70 -5.84 4.65
CA SER A 6 -16.53 -6.17 6.06
C SER A 6 -17.50 -5.43 7.00
N PHE A 7 -17.91 -4.20 6.65
CA PHE A 7 -18.85 -3.43 7.45
C PHE A 7 -20.28 -3.96 7.27
N ILE A 8 -20.62 -4.35 6.05
CA ILE A 8 -21.90 -4.99 5.73
C ILE A 8 -22.02 -6.30 6.50
N LEU A 9 -20.98 -7.14 6.49
CA LEU A 9 -20.99 -8.42 7.19
C LEU A 9 -21.02 -8.28 8.72
N ALA A 10 -20.43 -7.22 9.28
CA ALA A 10 -20.43 -6.96 10.71
C ALA A 10 -21.81 -6.51 11.24
N ASP A 11 -22.59 -5.80 10.43
CA ASP A 11 -23.94 -5.33 10.79
C ASP A 11 -24.88 -5.34 9.57
N PRO A 12 -25.36 -6.52 9.12
CA PRO A 12 -26.13 -6.63 7.88
C PRO A 12 -27.45 -5.85 7.88
N ASN A 13 -28.08 -5.70 9.06
CA ASN A 13 -29.34 -4.97 9.20
C ASN A 13 -29.20 -3.49 8.86
N LYS A 14 -28.06 -2.87 9.19
CA LYS A 14 -27.81 -1.46 8.92
C LYS A 14 -27.82 -1.12 7.43
N TYR A 15 -27.57 -2.11 6.57
CA TYR A 15 -27.44 -1.92 5.12
C TYR A 15 -28.60 -2.54 4.33
N GLU A 16 -29.58 -3.17 4.99
CA GLU A 16 -30.76 -3.74 4.34
C GLU A 16 -31.46 -2.71 3.45
N SER A 17 -31.89 -3.13 2.25
CA SER A 17 -32.63 -2.31 1.28
C SER A 17 -31.92 -1.00 0.91
N THR A 18 -30.60 -0.93 1.05
CA THR A 18 -29.80 0.26 0.75
C THR A 18 -29.04 0.11 -0.56
N LEU A 19 -29.09 1.13 -1.42
CA LEU A 19 -28.25 1.22 -2.62
C LEU A 19 -26.82 1.65 -2.25
N LEU A 20 -25.84 0.81 -2.56
CA LEU A 20 -24.42 1.08 -2.34
C LEU A 20 -23.55 0.56 -3.48
N ALA A 21 -22.26 0.87 -3.41
CA ALA A 21 -21.26 0.37 -4.35
C ALA A 21 -20.21 -0.47 -3.60
N ILE A 22 -20.03 -1.71 -4.07
CA ILE A 22 -18.84 -2.51 -3.76
C ILE A 22 -17.77 -2.10 -4.78
N VAL A 23 -16.73 -1.42 -4.30
CA VAL A 23 -15.71 -0.79 -5.13
C VAL A 23 -14.50 -1.70 -5.29
N LYS A 24 -13.89 -1.73 -6.48
CA LYS A 24 -12.76 -2.65 -6.81
C LYS A 24 -13.08 -4.12 -6.53
N GLY A 25 -14.35 -4.49 -6.69
CA GLY A 25 -14.79 -5.86 -6.57
C GLY A 25 -14.08 -6.74 -7.61
N GLY A 26 -13.69 -7.94 -7.21
CA GLY A 26 -13.20 -8.98 -8.11
C GLY A 26 -13.34 -10.36 -7.47
N PHE A 27 -12.99 -11.40 -8.20
CA PHE A 27 -13.33 -12.79 -7.87
C PHE A 27 -12.09 -13.64 -7.61
N ASP A 28 -12.24 -14.67 -6.80
CA ASP A 28 -11.22 -15.70 -6.53
C ASP A 28 -11.89 -17.09 -6.61
N PRO A 29 -11.55 -17.95 -7.60
CA PRO A 29 -10.53 -17.75 -8.64
C PRO A 29 -10.90 -16.63 -9.63
N LEU A 30 -9.92 -16.20 -10.43
CA LEU A 30 -10.16 -15.19 -11.47
C LEU A 30 -11.23 -15.65 -12.46
N PRO A 31 -12.09 -14.73 -12.93
CA PRO A 31 -13.03 -15.06 -13.98
C PRO A 31 -12.31 -15.46 -15.27
N THR A 32 -12.80 -16.54 -15.87
CA THR A 32 -12.50 -16.93 -17.24
C THR A 32 -13.44 -16.24 -18.22
N SER A 33 -13.14 -16.30 -19.52
CA SER A 33 -13.99 -15.70 -20.55
C SER A 33 -15.40 -16.31 -20.64
N THR A 34 -15.62 -17.48 -20.05
CA THR A 34 -16.92 -18.17 -20.00
C THR A 34 -17.73 -17.86 -18.75
N ASP A 35 -17.13 -17.20 -17.74
CA ASP A 35 -17.82 -16.89 -16.49
C ASP A 35 -18.73 -15.66 -16.65
N VAL A 36 -19.98 -15.81 -16.22
CA VAL A 36 -21.04 -14.80 -16.35
C VAL A 36 -21.62 -14.39 -14.99
N LEU A 37 -22.31 -13.26 -14.93
CA LEU A 37 -22.90 -12.71 -13.68
C LEU A 37 -23.96 -13.61 -13.03
N SER A 38 -24.63 -14.48 -13.80
CA SER A 38 -25.74 -15.32 -13.33
C SER A 38 -25.40 -16.16 -12.08
N GLY A 39 -26.33 -16.16 -11.12
CA GLY A 39 -26.27 -16.90 -9.88
C GLY A 39 -25.54 -16.14 -8.76
N ASP A 40 -25.09 -16.91 -7.77
CA ASP A 40 -24.30 -16.41 -6.64
C ASP A 40 -22.82 -16.44 -6.99
N LYS A 41 -22.15 -15.30 -6.80
CA LYS A 41 -20.70 -15.15 -6.98
C LYS A 41 -20.08 -14.60 -5.71
N THR A 42 -18.91 -15.11 -5.34
CA THR A 42 -18.14 -14.57 -4.22
C THR A 42 -17.35 -13.35 -4.69
N LEU A 43 -17.82 -12.17 -4.32
CA LEU A 43 -17.19 -10.89 -4.62
C LEU A 43 -16.28 -10.47 -3.46
N ASN A 44 -15.05 -10.04 -3.76
CA ASN A 44 -14.10 -9.55 -2.77
C ASN A 44 -13.59 -8.16 -3.15
N ASP A 45 -13.67 -7.21 -2.22
CA ASP A 45 -13.23 -5.81 -2.36
C ASP A 45 -11.93 -5.51 -1.59
N GLY A 46 -11.23 -6.56 -1.12
CA GLY A 46 -10.03 -6.46 -0.28
C GLY A 46 -10.30 -6.32 1.21
N PHE A 47 -11.57 -6.23 1.64
CA PHE A 47 -11.95 -6.14 3.05
C PHE A 47 -12.64 -7.40 3.57
N ALA A 48 -13.50 -8.02 2.78
CA ALA A 48 -14.11 -9.32 3.04
C ALA A 48 -14.73 -9.92 1.76
N ASN A 49 -15.33 -11.10 1.90
CA ASN A 49 -16.09 -11.76 0.84
C ASN A 49 -17.60 -11.51 1.04
N ILE A 50 -18.29 -11.05 0.01
CA ILE A 50 -19.75 -10.87 -0.01
C ILE A 50 -20.36 -11.56 -1.24
N THR A 51 -21.59 -12.03 -1.12
CA THR A 51 -22.31 -12.62 -2.25
C THR A 51 -22.80 -11.53 -3.19
N LEU A 52 -22.35 -11.57 -4.45
CA LEU A 52 -22.97 -10.87 -5.58
C LEU A 52 -23.99 -11.81 -6.21
N HIS A 53 -25.27 -11.47 -6.11
CA HIS A 53 -26.35 -12.30 -6.63
C HIS A 53 -26.97 -11.66 -7.89
N THR A 54 -27.08 -12.45 -8.96
CA THR A 54 -27.80 -12.06 -10.19
C THR A 54 -28.81 -13.14 -10.58
N GLU A 55 -30.09 -12.78 -10.62
CA GLU A 55 -31.16 -13.68 -11.05
C GLU A 55 -30.89 -14.21 -12.47
N ALA A 56 -31.10 -15.52 -12.71
CA ALA A 56 -30.80 -16.15 -13.99
C ALA A 56 -31.63 -15.59 -15.17
N THR A 57 -32.79 -14.99 -14.86
CA THR A 57 -33.69 -14.35 -15.82
C THR A 57 -33.36 -12.89 -16.09
N ALA A 58 -32.40 -12.29 -15.37
CA ALA A 58 -31.99 -10.91 -15.63
C ALA A 58 -31.39 -10.80 -17.04
N THR A 59 -31.72 -9.72 -17.76
CA THR A 59 -31.26 -9.49 -19.15
C THR A 59 -29.74 -9.40 -19.27
N PHE A 60 -29.05 -9.11 -18.16
CA PHE A 60 -27.60 -9.00 -18.05
C PHE A 60 -26.95 -10.21 -17.37
N ALA A 61 -27.70 -11.27 -17.04
CA ALA A 61 -27.16 -12.44 -16.34
C ALA A 61 -26.07 -13.17 -17.13
N LYS A 62 -26.07 -13.03 -18.46
CA LYS A 62 -25.06 -13.60 -19.37
C LYS A 62 -23.89 -12.65 -19.65
N ASN A 63 -23.88 -11.45 -19.09
CA ASN A 63 -22.72 -10.57 -19.22
C ASN A 63 -21.51 -11.19 -18.50
N PRO A 64 -20.30 -11.06 -19.07
CA PRO A 64 -19.10 -11.64 -18.49
C PRO A 64 -18.78 -11.00 -17.15
N LEU A 65 -18.27 -11.82 -16.22
CA LEU A 65 -17.67 -11.32 -15.00
C LEU A 65 -16.46 -10.43 -15.35
N GLN A 66 -16.33 -9.32 -14.63
CA GLN A 66 -15.21 -8.40 -14.81
C GLN A 66 -14.08 -8.76 -13.83
N PHE A 67 -12.84 -8.68 -14.30
CA PHE A 67 -11.66 -8.88 -13.46
C PHE A 67 -11.65 -7.92 -12.26
N SER A 68 -11.88 -6.62 -12.53
CA SER A 68 -12.04 -5.59 -11.52
C SER A 68 -13.09 -4.58 -11.97
N ALA A 69 -14.11 -4.38 -11.14
CA ALA A 69 -15.18 -3.43 -11.40
C ALA A 69 -15.78 -2.86 -10.11
N ASN A 70 -16.49 -1.75 -10.25
CA ASN A 70 -17.43 -1.31 -9.23
C ASN A 70 -18.79 -1.93 -9.50
N TYR A 71 -19.39 -2.48 -8.45
CA TYR A 71 -20.68 -3.13 -8.50
C TYR A 71 -21.65 -2.30 -7.66
N TYR A 72 -22.55 -1.59 -8.32
CA TYR A 72 -23.66 -0.88 -7.68
C TYR A 72 -24.81 -1.86 -7.45
N GLY A 73 -25.52 -1.73 -6.35
CA GLY A 73 -26.56 -2.68 -6.03
C GLY A 73 -27.25 -2.42 -4.70
N ILE A 74 -28.35 -3.10 -4.51
CA ILE A 74 -29.16 -3.05 -3.31
C ILE A 74 -28.83 -4.28 -2.46
N LEU A 75 -28.64 -4.06 -1.16
CA LEU A 75 -28.39 -5.13 -0.21
C LEU A 75 -29.71 -5.75 0.24
N PHE A 76 -29.76 -7.08 0.21
CA PHE A 76 -30.88 -7.87 0.74
C PHE A 76 -30.33 -8.95 1.66
N ASN A 77 -30.88 -9.04 2.86
CA ASN A 77 -30.54 -10.08 3.81
C ASN A 77 -31.39 -11.32 3.58
N LYS A 78 -30.73 -12.48 3.53
CA LYS A 78 -31.36 -13.79 3.70
C LYS A 78 -31.17 -14.29 5.11
N VAL A 79 -32.10 -15.11 5.59
CA VAL A 79 -31.93 -15.84 6.85
C VAL A 79 -31.21 -17.15 6.56
N GLY A 80 -30.01 -17.30 7.11
CA GLY A 80 -29.20 -18.51 7.02
C GLY A 80 -29.78 -19.66 7.85
N SER A 81 -29.24 -20.87 7.66
CA SER A 81 -29.72 -22.10 8.32
C SER A 81 -29.62 -22.09 9.85
N ASN A 82 -28.76 -21.24 10.41
CA ASN A 82 -28.56 -21.01 11.84
C ASN A 82 -29.29 -19.76 12.37
N GLY A 83 -30.13 -19.12 11.55
CA GLY A 83 -30.81 -17.87 11.88
C GLY A 83 -29.97 -16.60 11.71
N SER A 84 -28.69 -16.69 11.28
CA SER A 84 -27.87 -15.50 11.03
C SER A 84 -28.30 -14.81 9.72
N LEU A 85 -28.18 -13.49 9.67
CA LEU A 85 -28.39 -12.74 8.43
C LEU A 85 -27.21 -12.92 7.48
N VAL A 86 -27.50 -13.28 6.24
CA VAL A 86 -26.54 -13.43 5.15
C VAL A 86 -26.85 -12.35 4.11
N PRO A 87 -26.09 -11.26 4.05
CA PRO A 87 -26.33 -10.19 3.09
C PRO A 87 -25.94 -10.62 1.67
N GLU A 88 -26.78 -10.25 0.70
CA GLU A 88 -26.54 -10.40 -0.73
C GLU A 88 -26.57 -9.03 -1.41
N HIS A 89 -25.52 -8.74 -2.17
CA HIS A 89 -25.43 -7.57 -3.02
C HIS A 89 -26.08 -7.87 -4.38
N ARG A 90 -27.16 -7.16 -4.71
CA ARG A 90 -27.93 -7.41 -5.94
C ARG A 90 -27.88 -6.21 -6.89
N MET A 91 -27.34 -6.42 -8.09
CA MET A 91 -27.36 -5.40 -9.14
C MET A 91 -28.78 -5.24 -9.71
N ARG A 92 -29.12 -4.03 -10.14
CA ARG A 92 -30.43 -3.73 -10.74
C ARG A 92 -30.36 -3.85 -12.26
N THR A 93 -29.23 -3.47 -12.86
CA THR A 93 -29.04 -3.43 -14.32
C THR A 93 -27.59 -3.74 -14.72
N ALA A 94 -27.34 -3.95 -16.02
CA ALA A 94 -25.98 -4.06 -16.55
C ALA A 94 -25.11 -2.81 -16.25
N SER A 95 -25.72 -1.63 -16.24
CA SER A 95 -25.04 -0.35 -16.00
C SER A 95 -24.58 -0.17 -14.55
N ASP A 96 -24.99 -1.07 -13.65
CA ASP A 96 -24.47 -1.11 -12.28
C ASP A 96 -23.06 -1.75 -12.21
N VAL A 97 -22.51 -2.24 -13.33
CA VAL A 97 -21.11 -2.71 -13.42
C VAL A 97 -20.28 -1.68 -14.15
N ILE A 98 -19.33 -1.06 -13.45
CA ILE A 98 -18.36 -0.15 -14.04
C ILE A 98 -16.99 -0.82 -14.04
N THR A 99 -16.55 -1.31 -15.20
CA THR A 99 -15.24 -1.95 -15.36
C THR A 99 -14.12 -0.95 -15.09
N LEU A 100 -13.25 -1.29 -14.13
CA LEU A 100 -12.09 -0.46 -13.77
C LEU A 100 -10.84 -0.87 -14.54
N SER A 101 -10.66 -2.17 -14.73
CA SER A 101 -9.62 -2.71 -15.59
C SER A 101 -10.02 -4.09 -16.10
N SER A 102 -9.70 -4.34 -17.36
CA SER A 102 -9.77 -5.68 -17.97
C SER A 102 -8.52 -6.52 -17.70
N THR A 103 -7.43 -5.91 -17.25
CA THR A 103 -6.15 -6.59 -16.96
C THR A 103 -5.55 -6.18 -15.61
N PRO A 104 -5.07 -7.13 -14.78
CA PRO A 104 -4.35 -6.80 -13.56
C PRO A 104 -3.10 -5.95 -13.81
N GLU A 105 -2.97 -4.81 -13.13
CA GLU A 105 -1.69 -4.12 -12.98
C GLU A 105 -0.96 -4.70 -11.77
N ILE A 106 -0.05 -5.64 -12.01
CA ILE A 106 0.72 -6.30 -10.96
C ILE A 106 2.03 -5.51 -10.76
N PRO A 107 2.30 -4.93 -9.59
CA PRO A 107 3.59 -4.32 -9.29
C PRO A 107 4.64 -5.42 -9.15
N ASP A 108 5.84 -5.19 -9.66
CA ASP A 108 6.94 -6.17 -9.64
C ASP A 108 7.41 -6.50 -8.22
N PHE A 109 7.22 -5.56 -7.30
CA PHE A 109 7.42 -5.69 -5.86
C PHE A 109 6.57 -4.65 -5.13
N ILE A 110 6.33 -4.87 -3.85
CA ILE A 110 5.48 -4.01 -3.00
C ILE A 110 6.22 -3.62 -1.71
N ILE A 111 5.90 -2.46 -1.18
CA ILE A 111 6.45 -1.92 0.07
C ILE A 111 5.85 -2.69 1.25
N SER A 112 6.70 -3.31 2.07
CA SER A 112 6.29 -4.18 3.20
C SER A 112 6.73 -3.68 4.58
N GLY A 113 7.64 -2.71 4.64
CA GLY A 113 8.03 -2.08 5.91
C GLY A 113 9.21 -1.13 5.76
N TRP A 114 9.54 -0.39 6.82
CA TRP A 114 10.67 0.55 6.84
C TRP A 114 11.05 0.95 8.26
N ILE A 115 12.24 1.54 8.42
CA ILE A 115 12.71 2.11 9.70
C ILE A 115 12.97 3.62 9.55
N PRO A 116 12.04 4.49 9.98
CA PRO A 116 12.24 5.93 9.89
C PRO A 116 13.09 6.49 11.04
N ASP A 117 13.07 5.85 12.21
CA ASP A 117 13.76 6.29 13.43
C ASP A 117 14.53 5.14 14.11
N PRO A 118 15.61 4.65 13.49
CA PRO A 118 16.48 3.64 14.09
C PRO A 118 17.19 4.16 15.36
N ARG A 119 17.40 3.29 16.35
CA ARG A 119 18.06 3.61 17.63
C ARG A 119 19.57 3.88 17.45
N GLY A 120 19.93 5.14 17.43
CA GLY A 120 21.27 5.71 17.50
C GLY A 120 21.37 6.91 16.55
N THR A 121 21.31 6.66 15.24
CA THR A 121 21.37 7.74 14.25
C THR A 121 20.62 7.40 13.00
N ASN A 122 19.86 8.38 12.49
CA ASN A 122 19.18 8.29 11.21
C ASN A 122 20.16 8.33 10.04
N ALA A 123 21.34 8.92 10.21
CA ALA A 123 22.31 9.03 9.12
C ALA A 123 22.74 7.63 8.66
N ASN A 124 22.46 7.33 7.39
CA ASN A 124 22.72 6.05 6.71
C ASN A 124 22.09 4.80 7.33
N ASN A 125 21.10 4.91 8.22
CA ASN A 125 20.42 3.76 8.84
C ASN A 125 18.92 3.66 8.53
N ASN A 126 18.33 4.62 7.80
CA ASN A 126 17.01 4.44 7.25
C ASN A 126 17.06 3.42 6.10
N TYR A 127 16.10 2.50 6.09
CA TYR A 127 15.90 1.56 5.00
C TYR A 127 14.41 1.26 4.80
N ILE A 128 14.10 0.77 3.60
CA ILE A 128 12.79 0.30 3.19
C ILE A 128 12.92 -1.19 2.84
N GLN A 129 11.96 -1.97 3.33
CA GLN A 129 11.76 -3.38 3.02
C GLN A 129 10.67 -3.53 1.95
N PHE A 130 10.92 -4.44 1.01
CA PHE A 130 10.01 -4.82 -0.05
C PHE A 130 9.86 -6.33 -0.12
N ILE A 131 8.77 -6.82 -0.71
CA ILE A 131 8.60 -8.21 -1.13
C ILE A 131 8.38 -8.27 -2.64
N ALA A 132 9.11 -9.16 -3.32
CA ALA A 132 8.99 -9.32 -4.77
C ALA A 132 7.76 -10.15 -5.14
N THR A 133 6.96 -9.71 -6.11
CA THR A 133 5.75 -10.44 -6.58
C THR A 133 6.08 -11.43 -7.72
N ARG A 134 7.29 -11.32 -8.26
CA ARG A 134 7.88 -12.19 -9.28
C ARG A 134 9.38 -12.30 -9.05
N ASP A 135 10.04 -13.19 -9.78
CA ASP A 135 11.50 -13.19 -9.84
C ASP A 135 11.98 -11.91 -10.53
N ILE A 136 13.02 -11.29 -9.98
CA ILE A 136 13.60 -10.05 -10.48
C ILE A 136 15.11 -10.23 -10.60
N ASN A 137 15.64 -9.85 -11.77
CA ASN A 137 17.04 -9.53 -11.95
C ASN A 137 17.13 -8.04 -12.27
N PHE A 138 17.70 -7.26 -11.35
CA PHE A 138 17.74 -5.79 -11.45
C PHE A 138 18.66 -5.30 -12.56
N ALA A 139 19.60 -6.13 -13.04
CA ALA A 139 20.42 -5.80 -14.21
C ALA A 139 19.66 -5.94 -15.52
N VAL A 140 18.64 -6.81 -15.56
CA VAL A 140 17.78 -7.05 -16.75
C VAL A 140 16.58 -6.11 -16.74
N THR A 141 15.94 -5.95 -15.59
CA THR A 141 14.83 -5.01 -15.40
C THR A 141 15.20 -4.05 -14.28
N PRO A 142 15.69 -2.85 -14.60
CA PRO A 142 16.06 -1.88 -13.58
C PRO A 142 14.82 -1.17 -13.02
N PHE A 143 14.93 -0.73 -11.77
CA PHE A 143 13.87 -0.03 -11.04
C PHE A 143 14.45 1.17 -10.30
N SER A 144 13.58 1.96 -9.69
CA SER A 144 13.99 2.97 -8.73
C SER A 144 13.04 3.06 -7.54
N VAL A 145 13.58 3.54 -6.42
CA VAL A 145 12.83 3.86 -5.20
C VAL A 145 13.08 5.32 -4.89
N VAL A 146 12.02 6.06 -4.60
CA VAL A 146 12.09 7.46 -4.20
C VAL A 146 11.43 7.63 -2.84
N THR A 147 12.13 8.28 -1.92
CA THR A 147 11.53 8.78 -0.68
C THR A 147 11.18 10.25 -0.84
N THR A 148 10.16 10.72 -0.14
CA THR A 148 9.89 12.15 0.02
C THR A 148 9.97 12.55 1.49
N ASN A 149 10.53 13.71 1.77
CA ASN A 149 10.54 14.37 3.08
C ASN A 149 9.94 15.77 2.93
N ASN A 150 8.82 16.04 3.60
CA ASN A 150 8.12 17.31 3.52
C ASN A 150 8.23 18.13 4.83
N ALA A 151 9.28 17.91 5.63
CA ALA A 151 9.59 18.76 6.77
C ALA A 151 9.70 20.23 6.35
N GLY A 152 9.33 21.15 7.24
CA GLY A 152 9.24 22.58 6.92
C GLY A 152 10.56 23.22 6.42
N ALA A 153 11.71 22.65 6.82
CA ALA A 153 13.03 23.08 6.35
C ALA A 153 13.47 22.43 5.03
N SER A 154 12.68 21.51 4.46
CA SER A 154 13.04 20.80 3.23
C SER A 154 12.91 21.71 2.01
N THR A 155 14.01 21.85 1.27
CA THR A 155 14.08 22.61 0.02
C THR A 155 14.01 21.69 -1.20
N PRO A 156 13.42 22.14 -2.32
CA PRO A 156 12.69 23.40 -2.48
C PRO A 156 11.39 23.46 -1.65
N ALA A 157 11.00 24.68 -1.24
CA ALA A 157 9.75 24.92 -0.53
C ALA A 157 8.55 24.90 -1.49
N GLY A 158 7.32 24.89 -0.95
CA GLY A 158 6.09 24.90 -1.74
C GLY A 158 5.67 23.52 -2.26
N PHE A 159 4.70 23.49 -3.17
CA PHE A 159 4.16 22.25 -3.75
C PHE A 159 5.13 21.63 -4.76
N PRO A 160 5.23 20.29 -4.83
CA PRO A 160 6.22 19.60 -5.66
C PRO A 160 5.82 19.63 -7.14
N THR A 161 6.25 20.65 -7.88
CA THR A 161 5.93 20.80 -9.32
C THR A 161 6.42 19.63 -10.17
N ASN A 162 7.54 19.02 -9.78
CA ASN A 162 8.09 17.83 -10.42
C ASN A 162 7.67 16.52 -9.72
N GLY A 163 6.72 16.59 -8.79
CA GLY A 163 6.27 15.44 -8.00
C GLY A 163 7.43 14.71 -7.33
N TRP A 164 7.55 13.41 -7.61
CA TRP A 164 8.63 12.56 -7.09
C TRP A 164 10.02 12.94 -7.60
N ALA A 165 10.13 13.68 -8.72
CA ALA A 165 11.39 14.13 -9.30
C ALA A 165 11.82 15.53 -8.81
N THR A 166 11.23 16.03 -7.71
CA THR A 166 11.52 17.37 -7.16
C THR A 166 12.98 17.57 -6.75
N GLY A 167 13.68 16.52 -6.31
CA GLY A 167 15.05 16.59 -5.81
C GLY A 167 15.20 17.37 -4.51
N GLY A 168 16.39 17.97 -4.31
CA GLY A 168 16.73 18.72 -3.08
C GLY A 168 16.63 17.87 -1.81
N LEU A 169 16.27 18.49 -0.70
CA LEU A 169 15.92 17.79 0.54
C LEU A 169 14.50 17.18 0.50
N ARG A 170 13.72 17.47 -0.56
CA ARG A 170 12.33 17.02 -0.71
C ARG A 170 12.18 15.58 -1.13
N THR A 171 13.03 15.11 -2.05
CA THR A 171 12.97 13.73 -2.55
C THR A 171 14.36 13.17 -2.79
N TYR A 172 14.53 11.88 -2.49
CA TYR A 172 15.82 11.20 -2.62
C TYR A 172 15.63 9.88 -3.35
N LYS A 173 16.44 9.63 -4.37
CA LYS A 173 16.26 8.49 -5.28
C LYS A 173 17.38 7.46 -5.20
N PHE A 174 16.99 6.20 -5.33
CA PHE A 174 17.84 5.03 -5.45
C PHE A 174 17.54 4.32 -6.77
N ASN A 175 18.55 4.09 -7.60
CA ASN A 175 18.47 3.20 -8.75
C ASN A 175 18.81 1.76 -8.33
N LEU A 176 17.97 0.81 -8.75
CA LEU A 176 18.14 -0.62 -8.51
C LEU A 176 18.53 -1.28 -9.85
N THR A 177 19.83 -1.53 -10.03
CA THR A 177 20.41 -1.99 -11.31
C THR A 177 21.25 -3.26 -11.19
N THR A 178 21.36 -3.82 -9.99
CA THR A 178 22.16 -5.04 -9.73
C THR A 178 21.50 -5.91 -8.67
N GLY A 179 21.84 -7.19 -8.65
CA GLY A 179 21.27 -8.16 -7.73
C GLY A 179 20.04 -8.87 -8.28
N THR A 180 19.55 -9.85 -7.51
CA THR A 180 18.38 -10.66 -7.87
C THR A 180 17.57 -10.96 -6.62
N VAL A 181 16.25 -11.03 -6.76
CA VAL A 181 15.34 -11.50 -5.72
C VAL A 181 14.34 -12.47 -6.32
N ARG A 182 14.03 -13.55 -5.61
CA ARG A 182 13.00 -14.50 -6.02
C ARG A 182 11.63 -13.99 -5.62
N LYS A 183 10.58 -14.43 -6.32
CA LYS A 183 9.18 -14.23 -5.92
C LYS A 183 8.99 -14.63 -4.46
N GLY A 184 8.36 -13.75 -3.68
CA GLY A 184 8.13 -13.92 -2.24
C GLY A 184 9.33 -13.59 -1.35
N GLY A 185 10.50 -13.34 -1.94
CA GLY A 185 11.69 -12.92 -1.19
C GLY A 185 11.61 -11.45 -0.77
N TYR A 186 12.05 -11.19 0.46
CA TYR A 186 12.27 -9.84 0.94
C TYR A 186 13.59 -9.25 0.41
N PHE A 187 13.59 -7.95 0.20
CA PHE A 187 14.79 -7.19 -0.12
C PHE A 187 14.74 -5.75 0.40
N TYR A 188 15.90 -5.10 0.44
CA TYR A 188 16.09 -3.83 1.16
C TYR A 188 16.81 -2.78 0.32
N VAL A 189 16.42 -1.52 0.53
CA VAL A 189 17.01 -0.33 -0.09
C VAL A 189 17.14 0.77 0.96
N GLY A 190 18.27 1.48 1.00
CA GLY A 190 18.43 2.60 1.94
C GLY A 190 19.87 3.05 2.14
N GLY A 191 20.22 3.32 3.40
CA GLY A 191 21.55 3.76 3.79
C GLY A 191 22.62 2.67 3.79
N THR A 192 23.89 3.06 3.84
CA THR A 192 25.02 2.12 3.91
C THR A 192 25.21 1.42 5.25
N GLY A 193 24.44 1.77 6.29
CA GLY A 193 24.50 1.11 7.59
C GLY A 193 24.14 -0.38 7.52
N ARG A 194 23.14 -0.74 6.70
CA ARG A 194 22.73 -2.14 6.41
C ARG A 194 22.52 -3.01 7.66
N THR A 195 22.01 -2.43 8.73
CA THR A 195 21.68 -3.13 9.98
C THR A 195 20.21 -2.90 10.34
N ILE A 196 19.60 -3.85 11.06
CA ILE A 196 18.18 -3.82 11.42
C ILE A 196 17.81 -2.59 12.29
N ASN A 197 18.66 -2.18 13.22
CA ASN A 197 18.40 -1.06 14.13
C ASN A 197 19.67 -0.20 14.42
N SER A 198 20.27 0.34 13.36
CA SER A 198 21.51 1.15 13.38
C SER A 198 22.77 0.44 13.91
N THR A 199 23.88 1.16 13.98
CA THR A 199 25.22 0.71 14.34
C THR A 199 25.22 -0.18 15.58
N GLY A 200 25.84 -1.35 15.47
CA GLY A 200 25.93 -2.34 16.55
C GLY A 200 24.75 -3.32 16.64
N SER A 201 23.72 -3.16 15.80
CA SER A 201 22.65 -4.15 15.66
C SER A 201 22.94 -5.17 14.55
N THR A 202 22.06 -6.18 14.44
CA THR A 202 22.18 -7.27 13.47
C THR A 202 22.28 -6.76 12.02
N PRO A 203 23.30 -7.18 11.25
CA PRO A 203 23.41 -6.88 9.83
C PRO A 203 22.27 -7.52 9.02
N ILE A 204 21.75 -6.78 8.04
CA ILE A 204 20.87 -7.32 7.01
C ILE A 204 21.73 -8.04 5.97
N PRO A 205 21.39 -9.27 5.55
CA PRO A 205 22.17 -10.04 4.59
C PRO A 205 22.48 -9.25 3.31
N THR A 206 23.75 -9.25 2.88
CA THR A 206 24.20 -8.48 1.70
C THR A 206 23.43 -8.88 0.44
N ALA A 207 23.09 -10.17 0.28
CA ALA A 207 22.32 -10.66 -0.87
C ALA A 207 20.89 -10.11 -0.94
N GLN A 208 20.31 -9.67 0.20
CA GLN A 208 18.99 -9.06 0.26
C GLN A 208 19.05 -7.51 0.21
N TYR A 209 20.22 -6.90 0.42
CA TYR A 209 20.38 -5.45 0.42
C TYR A 209 20.77 -4.92 -0.97
N ILE A 210 19.76 -4.72 -1.82
CA ILE A 210 19.92 -4.44 -3.26
C ILE A 210 20.63 -3.12 -3.53
N ARG A 211 20.37 -2.09 -2.72
CA ARG A 211 20.99 -0.77 -2.92
C ARG A 211 21.17 -0.02 -1.62
N GLY A 212 22.42 0.35 -1.35
CA GLY A 212 22.80 1.27 -0.27
C GLY A 212 23.48 2.51 -0.83
N ILE A 213 23.07 3.70 -0.40
CA ILE A 213 23.80 4.95 -0.65
C ILE A 213 24.15 5.58 0.70
N ASN A 214 25.37 6.09 0.82
CA ASN A 214 25.74 6.92 1.97
C ASN A 214 25.14 8.30 1.77
N TYR A 215 23.84 8.45 2.04
CA TYR A 215 23.09 9.66 1.77
C TYR A 215 23.52 10.86 2.61
N SER A 216 24.33 10.64 3.67
CA SER A 216 24.96 11.73 4.43
C SER A 216 26.19 12.34 3.74
N THR A 217 26.66 11.75 2.64
CA THR A 217 27.81 12.25 1.88
C THR A 217 27.62 12.20 0.37
N THR A 218 26.59 11.50 -0.12
CA THR A 218 26.31 11.29 -1.54
C THR A 218 24.88 11.72 -1.87
N ALA A 219 24.71 12.45 -2.97
CA ALA A 219 23.40 12.80 -3.53
C ALA A 219 22.67 11.54 -4.04
N GLY A 220 21.35 11.64 -4.20
CA GLY A 220 20.54 10.56 -4.77
C GLY A 220 20.81 10.34 -6.25
N ASP A 221 20.39 9.19 -6.76
CA ASP A 221 20.63 8.76 -8.14
C ASP A 221 19.83 9.64 -9.13
N GLY A 222 20.46 10.71 -9.63
CA GLY A 222 19.89 11.69 -10.55
C GLY A 222 19.19 12.88 -9.88
N PHE A 223 18.64 12.71 -8.68
CA PHE A 223 18.14 13.81 -7.86
C PHE A 223 18.13 13.47 -6.36
N GLY A 224 18.08 14.51 -5.54
CA GLY A 224 18.12 14.44 -4.08
C GLY A 224 19.46 14.91 -3.53
N ALA A 225 19.43 15.88 -2.62
CA ALA A 225 20.61 16.43 -1.99
C ALA A 225 21.10 15.50 -0.86
N ILE A 226 22.34 15.70 -0.43
CA ILE A 226 22.90 15.08 0.77
C ILE A 226 21.99 15.40 1.97
N THR A 227 21.68 14.40 2.78
CA THR A 227 20.77 14.50 3.92
C THR A 227 21.21 13.60 5.08
N SER A 228 20.77 13.87 6.30
CA SER A 228 20.96 12.94 7.44
C SER A 228 19.76 12.03 7.67
N THR A 229 18.66 12.21 6.94
CA THR A 229 17.44 11.41 7.07
C THR A 229 16.66 11.34 5.76
N LEU A 230 16.11 10.15 5.46
CA LEU A 230 15.27 9.92 4.29
C LEU A 230 13.78 10.06 4.59
N LEU A 231 13.38 9.78 5.85
CA LEU A 231 12.01 9.55 6.29
C LEU A 231 11.73 10.37 7.56
N ALA A 232 11.83 11.70 7.46
CA ALA A 232 11.84 12.56 8.64
C ALA A 232 10.53 12.54 9.44
N ASN A 233 10.64 12.28 10.74
CA ASN A 233 9.54 12.40 11.69
C ASN A 233 9.39 13.85 12.18
N SER A 234 8.76 14.69 11.35
CA SER A 234 8.67 16.14 11.60
C SER A 234 7.24 16.64 11.83
N GLY A 235 6.25 15.75 11.94
CA GLY A 235 4.83 16.11 11.88
C GLY A 235 4.31 16.50 10.48
N ASN A 236 5.17 16.65 9.48
CA ASN A 236 4.76 16.73 8.07
C ASN A 236 4.86 15.36 7.41
N ALA A 237 4.35 15.19 6.20
CA ALA A 237 4.35 13.89 5.55
C ALA A 237 5.73 13.48 5.02
N TYR A 238 5.99 12.20 5.07
CA TYR A 238 6.96 11.55 4.20
C TYR A 238 6.27 10.43 3.42
N GLY A 239 6.91 9.95 2.38
CA GLY A 239 6.35 8.92 1.50
C GLY A 239 7.43 8.10 0.85
N ILE A 240 7.03 6.93 0.37
CA ILE A 240 7.91 5.96 -0.28
C ILE A 240 7.19 5.53 -1.56
N ALA A 241 7.89 5.59 -2.70
CA ALA A 241 7.37 5.18 -3.99
C ALA A 241 8.38 4.32 -4.75
N ALA A 242 7.89 3.27 -5.40
CA ALA A 242 8.65 2.39 -6.26
C ALA A 242 8.27 2.61 -7.73
N PHE A 243 9.25 2.57 -8.64
CA PHE A 243 9.05 2.85 -10.06
C PHE A 243 9.75 1.81 -10.94
N ARG A 244 9.14 1.52 -12.09
CA ARG A 244 9.82 0.81 -13.19
C ARG A 244 10.84 1.74 -13.85
N GLY A 245 12.02 1.21 -14.15
CA GLY A 245 13.12 1.98 -14.73
C GLY A 245 13.81 2.92 -13.75
N THR A 246 14.88 3.54 -14.24
CA THR A 246 15.71 4.50 -13.47
C THR A 246 15.39 5.95 -13.80
N THR A 247 14.50 6.21 -14.75
CA THR A 247 14.08 7.55 -15.14
C THR A 247 12.75 7.85 -14.47
N VAL A 248 12.76 8.83 -13.55
CA VAL A 248 11.57 9.32 -12.87
C VAL A 248 11.43 10.80 -13.19
N THR A 249 10.27 11.16 -13.73
CA THR A 249 9.87 12.52 -14.12
C THR A 249 8.60 12.92 -13.37
N ALA A 250 8.13 14.15 -13.58
CA ALA A 250 6.86 14.64 -13.02
C ALA A 250 5.63 13.81 -13.42
N THR A 251 5.72 13.03 -14.51
CA THR A 251 4.62 12.23 -15.05
C THR A 251 4.80 10.72 -14.81
N THR A 252 5.91 10.30 -14.21
CA THR A 252 6.17 8.87 -13.98
C THR A 252 5.33 8.38 -12.81
N ARG A 253 4.46 7.39 -13.06
CA ARG A 253 3.62 6.77 -12.03
C ARG A 253 4.37 5.68 -11.28
N PRO A 254 4.24 5.61 -9.94
CA PRO A 254 4.80 4.50 -9.18
C PRO A 254 4.01 3.21 -9.41
N ILE A 255 4.68 2.07 -9.20
CA ILE A 255 4.05 0.75 -9.13
C ILE A 255 3.49 0.45 -7.74
N ASP A 256 4.08 1.03 -6.70
CA ASP A 256 3.54 1.01 -5.34
C ASP A 256 3.98 2.27 -4.59
N VAL A 257 3.14 2.73 -3.69
CA VAL A 257 3.33 3.99 -2.97
C VAL A 257 2.61 3.97 -1.62
N VAL A 258 3.24 4.55 -0.61
CA VAL A 258 2.64 4.78 0.70
C VAL A 258 3.01 6.16 1.23
N PHE A 259 2.10 6.78 1.97
CA PHE A 259 2.35 8.02 2.70
C PHE A 259 2.12 7.87 4.20
N ILE A 260 2.94 8.59 4.94
CA ILE A 260 2.86 8.72 6.39
C ILE A 260 2.51 10.17 6.66
N HIS A 261 1.39 10.40 7.34
CA HIS A 261 0.85 11.73 7.61
C HIS A 261 0.44 12.52 6.34
N ASN A 262 -0.12 13.72 6.53
CA ASN A 262 -0.66 14.59 5.46
C ASN A 262 -0.28 16.07 5.62
N GLY A 263 0.75 16.36 6.43
CA GLY A 263 1.23 17.73 6.66
C GLY A 263 2.24 18.18 5.61
N GLY A 264 2.34 19.50 5.39
CA GLY A 264 3.24 20.11 4.41
C GLY A 264 2.59 20.32 3.03
N SER A 265 3.36 20.86 2.09
CA SER A 265 2.90 21.12 0.73
C SER A 265 3.03 19.86 -0.12
N LEU A 266 1.94 19.10 -0.25
CA LEU A 266 1.92 17.76 -0.88
C LEU A 266 1.17 17.74 -2.21
N PHE A 267 0.10 18.53 -2.31
CA PHE A 267 -0.74 18.66 -3.49
C PHE A 267 -1.42 20.03 -3.51
N THR A 268 -1.50 20.64 -4.68
CA THR A 268 -2.37 21.78 -4.95
C THR A 268 -3.16 21.53 -6.23
N PRO A 269 -4.46 21.89 -6.28
CA PRO A 269 -5.27 21.77 -7.50
C PRO A 269 -4.83 22.71 -8.63
N GLY A 270 -3.88 23.63 -8.37
CA GLY A 270 -3.29 24.47 -9.41
C GLY A 270 -4.02 25.78 -9.68
N PRO A 271 -3.85 26.37 -10.89
CA PRO A 271 -3.44 25.73 -12.16
C PRO A 271 -1.92 25.82 -12.53
N PRO A 272 -1.26 24.75 -13.04
CA PRO A 272 -1.75 23.37 -13.16
C PRO A 272 -1.72 22.63 -11.82
N ALA A 273 -2.54 21.58 -11.69
CA ALA A 273 -2.48 20.69 -10.52
C ALA A 273 -1.10 20.05 -10.43
N VAL A 274 -0.50 20.10 -9.24
CA VAL A 274 0.82 19.50 -8.97
C VAL A 274 0.82 18.80 -7.62
N GLY A 275 1.56 17.70 -7.53
CA GLY A 275 1.64 16.87 -6.34
C GLY A 275 2.42 15.60 -6.58
N TYR A 276 2.41 14.71 -5.59
CA TYR A 276 2.98 13.37 -5.74
C TYR A 276 2.00 12.43 -6.41
N LEU A 277 2.40 11.86 -7.56
CA LEU A 277 1.61 10.86 -8.27
C LEU A 277 1.43 9.59 -7.44
N ILE A 278 0.27 8.95 -7.58
CA ILE A 278 -0.06 7.68 -6.90
C ILE A 278 -0.09 6.47 -7.85
N ALA A 279 -0.01 5.29 -7.26
CA ALA A 279 -0.32 4.01 -7.90
C ALA A 279 -1.77 3.62 -7.63
N ASN A 280 -2.31 2.66 -8.37
CA ASN A 280 -3.53 1.97 -7.94
C ASN A 280 -3.13 0.89 -6.94
N ASN A 281 -3.50 1.04 -5.68
CA ASN A 281 -3.23 0.04 -4.65
C ASN A 281 -4.41 -0.05 -3.65
N ASP A 282 -4.14 -0.63 -2.49
CA ASP A 282 -5.09 -0.78 -1.39
C ASP A 282 -5.63 0.55 -0.85
N PHE A 283 -4.85 1.63 -0.92
CA PHE A 283 -5.22 2.94 -0.37
C PHE A 283 -5.61 3.95 -1.44
N TYR A 284 -5.04 3.81 -2.63
CA TYR A 284 -5.07 4.85 -3.64
C TYR A 284 -5.68 4.39 -4.96
N ASP A 285 -6.23 5.38 -5.64
CA ASP A 285 -7.09 5.27 -6.80
C ASP A 285 -6.81 6.42 -7.75
N VAL A 286 -6.20 6.14 -8.90
CA VAL A 286 -5.92 7.18 -9.92
C VAL A 286 -7.20 7.77 -10.50
N TYR A 287 -8.29 7.00 -10.42
CA TYR A 287 -9.64 7.42 -10.77
C TYR A 287 -10.55 7.22 -9.57
N ASP A 288 -11.36 8.21 -9.22
CA ASP A 288 -12.38 8.05 -8.19
C ASP A 288 -13.34 6.94 -8.62
N PRO A 289 -13.38 5.83 -7.88
CA PRO A 289 -14.20 4.69 -8.26
C PRO A 289 -15.69 5.05 -8.35
N LEU A 290 -16.15 6.07 -7.64
CA LEU A 290 -17.55 6.48 -7.67
C LEU A 290 -17.87 7.48 -8.78
N GLU A 291 -16.86 8.10 -9.40
CA GLU A 291 -17.04 9.11 -10.45
C GLU A 291 -16.52 8.64 -11.82
N VAL A 292 -15.95 7.43 -11.93
CA VAL A 292 -15.50 6.88 -13.21
C VAL A 292 -16.63 6.88 -14.22
N ASP A 293 -16.36 7.48 -15.38
CA ASP A 293 -17.27 7.50 -16.50
C ASP A 293 -16.55 6.93 -17.73
N PRO A 294 -16.94 5.74 -18.23
CA PRO A 294 -16.32 5.16 -19.41
C PRO A 294 -16.40 6.05 -20.66
N ALA A 295 -17.31 7.03 -20.69
CA ALA A 295 -17.45 7.99 -21.79
C ALA A 295 -16.57 9.24 -21.61
N ASP A 296 -16.07 9.54 -20.40
CA ASP A 296 -15.19 10.67 -20.12
C ASP A 296 -13.94 10.22 -19.33
N PRO A 297 -12.79 10.04 -20.01
CA PRO A 297 -11.57 9.56 -19.38
C PRO A 297 -10.93 10.56 -18.40
N ASN A 298 -11.46 11.79 -18.27
CA ASN A 298 -10.99 12.76 -17.28
C ASN A 298 -11.90 12.82 -16.05
N LYS A 299 -13.10 12.24 -16.11
CA LYS A 299 -14.05 12.30 -15.00
C LYS A 299 -13.60 11.40 -13.86
N GLY A 300 -13.56 11.97 -12.66
CA GLY A 300 -12.98 11.33 -11.49
C GLY A 300 -11.46 11.18 -11.55
N PHE A 301 -10.74 11.74 -12.52
CA PHE A 301 -9.28 11.61 -12.57
C PHE A 301 -8.61 12.35 -11.40
N GLN A 302 -7.95 11.59 -10.53
CA GLN A 302 -7.35 12.09 -9.29
C GLN A 302 -5.94 11.50 -9.05
N PRO A 303 -4.97 11.78 -9.92
CA PRO A 303 -3.69 11.10 -9.92
C PRO A 303 -2.74 11.45 -8.77
N PHE A 304 -3.09 12.40 -7.89
CA PHE A 304 -2.22 12.87 -6.81
C PHE A 304 -2.68 12.43 -5.42
N TYR A 305 -1.72 12.20 -4.53
CA TYR A 305 -2.00 12.05 -3.10
C TYR A 305 -2.64 13.34 -2.54
N LEU A 306 -3.69 13.20 -1.72
CA LEU A 306 -4.57 14.26 -1.23
C LEU A 306 -5.46 14.95 -2.28
N GLN A 307 -5.50 14.45 -3.51
CA GLN A 307 -6.54 14.84 -4.45
C GLN A 307 -7.77 13.95 -4.27
N GLY A 308 -8.96 14.55 -4.24
CA GLY A 308 -10.23 13.83 -4.16
C GLY A 308 -10.28 12.86 -2.97
N THR A 309 -10.51 11.58 -3.25
CA THR A 309 -10.64 10.51 -2.26
C THR A 309 -9.30 9.91 -1.81
N ASN A 310 -8.15 10.28 -2.41
CA ASN A 310 -6.82 9.76 -2.08
C ASN A 310 -6.22 10.34 -0.79
N THR A 311 -6.90 10.14 0.34
CA THR A 311 -6.56 10.77 1.64
C THR A 311 -6.06 9.80 2.71
N ILE A 312 -6.12 8.49 2.43
CA ILE A 312 -5.66 7.43 3.34
C ILE A 312 -4.14 7.51 3.51
N ARG A 313 -3.68 7.29 4.73
CA ARG A 313 -2.28 7.39 5.14
C ARG A 313 -2.02 6.55 6.38
N PHE A 314 -0.77 6.17 6.56
CA PHE A 314 -0.33 5.66 7.85
C PHE A 314 -0.08 6.80 8.84
N SER A 315 -0.18 6.48 10.13
CA SER A 315 0.14 7.40 11.20
C SER A 315 1.63 7.39 11.50
N TYR A 316 2.09 8.43 12.19
CA TYR A 316 3.35 8.33 12.91
C TYR A 316 3.23 7.30 14.04
N HIS A 317 4.33 6.63 14.35
CA HIS A 317 4.47 5.97 15.65
C HIS A 317 4.35 7.03 16.75
N ASN A 318 4.02 6.60 17.97
CA ASN A 318 4.04 7.51 19.12
C ASN A 318 5.46 8.09 19.28
N ASN A 319 5.60 9.39 19.07
CA ASN A 319 6.86 10.12 19.03
C ASN A 319 7.22 10.79 20.36
N THR A 320 6.57 10.41 21.47
CA THR A 320 6.89 10.94 22.80
C THR A 320 8.34 10.70 23.22
N VAL A 321 8.97 9.65 22.67
CA VAL A 321 10.39 9.36 22.85
C VAL A 321 11.00 9.04 21.49
N ALA A 322 11.96 9.88 21.07
CA ALA A 322 12.75 9.66 19.88
C ALA A 322 13.79 8.56 20.11
N ASP A 323 14.35 8.03 19.03
CA ASP A 323 15.52 7.15 19.04
C ASP A 323 15.27 5.76 19.68
N LEU A 324 14.03 5.28 19.63
CA LEU A 324 13.69 3.96 20.18
C LEU A 324 13.92 2.81 19.21
N GLY A 325 14.09 3.06 17.91
CA GLY A 325 14.21 2.01 16.91
C GLY A 325 12.86 1.50 16.42
N TRP A 326 11.95 2.41 16.11
CA TRP A 326 10.62 2.07 15.63
C TRP A 326 10.66 1.55 14.20
N TYR A 327 10.28 0.30 14.01
CA TYR A 327 10.06 -0.30 12.72
C TYR A 327 8.58 -0.30 12.35
N TYR A 328 8.31 0.11 11.14
CA TYR A 328 6.99 0.18 10.55
C TYR A 328 6.81 -1.12 9.78
N LYS A 329 6.07 -2.06 10.36
CA LYS A 329 5.77 -3.36 9.76
C LYS A 329 4.40 -3.29 9.09
N ALA A 330 4.39 -3.31 7.75
CA ALA A 330 3.14 -3.43 7.03
C ALA A 330 2.70 -4.90 7.05
N GLY A 331 1.47 -5.15 7.49
CA GLY A 331 0.76 -6.40 7.25
C GLY A 331 0.04 -6.36 5.91
N GLY A 332 -0.95 -7.25 5.76
CA GLY A 332 -1.77 -7.34 4.54
C GLY A 332 -1.39 -8.52 3.66
N ILE A 333 -2.24 -8.81 2.68
CA ILE A 333 -2.07 -9.96 1.78
C ILE A 333 -2.31 -9.46 0.36
N TYR A 334 -1.26 -9.52 -0.45
CA TYR A 334 -1.31 -9.23 -1.88
C TYR A 334 -1.47 -10.55 -2.65
N SER A 335 -2.48 -10.66 -3.51
CA SER A 335 -2.59 -11.79 -4.40
C SER A 335 -1.92 -11.47 -5.73
N VAL A 336 -0.86 -12.21 -6.05
CA VAL A 336 -0.15 -12.05 -7.33
C VAL A 336 -0.98 -12.61 -8.48
N THR A 337 -1.82 -13.62 -8.21
CA THR A 337 -2.77 -14.15 -9.19
C THR A 337 -3.85 -13.14 -9.51
N LEU A 338 -4.41 -12.49 -8.49
CA LEU A 338 -5.49 -11.50 -8.66
C LEU A 338 -4.99 -10.08 -8.96
N GLY A 339 -3.67 -9.83 -8.95
CA GLY A 339 -3.10 -8.49 -9.10
C GLY A 339 -3.65 -7.45 -8.13
N LYS A 340 -4.10 -7.83 -6.93
CA LYS A 340 -4.71 -6.92 -5.96
C LYS A 340 -4.44 -7.33 -4.51
N TRP A 341 -4.58 -6.35 -3.62
CA TRP A 341 -4.65 -6.59 -2.18
C TRP A 341 -5.98 -7.26 -1.83
N VAL A 342 -5.91 -8.46 -1.27
CA VAL A 342 -7.09 -9.21 -0.77
C VAL A 342 -7.31 -8.99 0.73
N LYS A 343 -6.28 -8.43 1.38
CA LYS A 343 -6.34 -7.76 2.67
C LYS A 343 -5.46 -6.53 2.55
N ALA A 344 -6.05 -5.34 2.67
CA ALA A 344 -5.33 -4.06 2.63
C ALA A 344 -4.18 -4.03 3.66
N ARG A 345 -3.15 -3.22 3.41
CA ARG A 345 -2.06 -3.04 4.37
C ARG A 345 -2.60 -2.37 5.62
N ASP A 346 -2.16 -2.91 6.74
CA ASP A 346 -2.34 -2.31 8.06
C ASP A 346 -0.95 -2.18 8.69
N MET A 347 -0.66 -1.03 9.28
CA MET A 347 0.66 -0.73 9.82
C MET A 347 0.70 -1.04 11.30
N LYS A 348 1.70 -1.83 11.71
CA LYS A 348 2.04 -2.03 13.11
C LYS A 348 3.43 -1.46 13.39
N TYR A 349 3.55 -0.77 14.50
CA TYR A 349 4.80 -0.17 14.94
C TYR A 349 5.43 -1.07 15.99
N ILE A 350 6.65 -1.52 15.75
CA ILE A 350 7.39 -2.38 16.69
C ILE A 350 8.69 -1.68 17.08
N ILE A 351 9.04 -1.75 18.37
CA ILE A 351 10.36 -1.34 18.83
C ILE A 351 11.31 -2.50 18.58
N LEU A 352 12.35 -2.26 17.80
CA LEU A 352 13.37 -3.27 17.53
C LEU A 352 14.38 -3.33 18.68
N PRO A 353 14.52 -4.45 19.39
CA PRO A 353 15.56 -4.58 20.41
C PRO A 353 16.95 -4.44 19.79
N LYS A 354 17.84 -3.75 20.52
CA LYS A 354 19.23 -3.54 20.14
C LYS A 354 20.21 -4.25 21.08
N ASP A 355 19.85 -4.35 22.36
CA ASP A 355 20.69 -4.89 23.44
C ASP A 355 20.10 -6.21 23.99
N ASN A 356 20.93 -7.06 24.60
CA ASN A 356 20.58 -8.30 25.34
C ASN A 356 19.83 -9.43 24.59
N SER A 357 19.24 -9.13 23.43
CA SER A 357 18.72 -10.07 22.42
C SER A 357 18.50 -9.27 21.12
N PRO A 358 19.54 -9.08 20.29
CA PRO A 358 19.46 -8.19 19.14
C PRO A 358 18.41 -8.70 18.14
N SER A 359 17.66 -7.79 17.52
CA SER A 359 16.68 -8.16 16.50
C SER A 359 17.28 -9.07 15.44
N ASN A 360 16.57 -10.12 15.04
CA ASN A 360 16.93 -10.93 13.89
C ASN A 360 15.97 -10.65 12.72
N MET A 361 16.24 -11.24 11.55
CA MET A 361 15.43 -11.03 10.35
C MET A 361 13.97 -11.44 10.55
N SER A 362 13.68 -12.49 11.35
CA SER A 362 12.31 -12.94 11.58
C SER A 362 11.45 -11.85 12.24
N ILE A 363 12.03 -10.95 13.05
CA ILE A 363 11.27 -9.83 13.61
C ILE A 363 10.73 -8.90 12.52
N ILE A 364 11.40 -8.74 11.39
CA ILE A 364 10.95 -7.86 10.30
C ILE A 364 10.33 -8.61 9.12
N GLU A 365 10.53 -9.93 9.02
CA GLU A 365 10.08 -10.78 7.89
C GLU A 365 8.95 -11.77 8.26
N ASP A 366 8.85 -12.22 9.52
CA ASP A 366 7.90 -13.28 9.94
C ASP A 366 6.77 -12.75 10.83
N ASP A 367 5.89 -13.63 11.33
CA ASP A 367 4.90 -13.24 12.33
C ASP A 367 5.59 -12.85 13.65
N ASN A 368 5.23 -11.69 14.19
CA ASN A 368 5.66 -11.27 15.53
C ASN A 368 4.56 -11.51 16.55
N ILE A 369 4.90 -12.19 17.64
CA ILE A 369 4.01 -12.33 18.78
C ILE A 369 4.33 -11.25 19.81
N VAL A 370 3.34 -10.42 20.13
CA VAL A 370 3.40 -9.45 21.22
C VAL A 370 2.61 -10.00 22.38
N VAL A 371 3.29 -10.27 23.48
CA VAL A 371 2.67 -10.70 24.74
C VAL A 371 2.42 -9.47 25.59
N ASN A 372 1.15 -9.18 25.86
CA ASN A 372 0.75 -8.13 26.78
C ASN A 372 0.76 -8.72 28.18
N THR A 373 1.55 -8.14 29.09
CA THR A 373 1.62 -8.57 30.49
C THR A 373 1.08 -7.49 31.42
N ASN A 374 0.47 -7.89 32.54
CA ASN A 374 0.14 -6.96 33.62
C ASN A 374 1.39 -6.51 34.38
N ALA A 375 1.21 -5.64 35.39
CA ALA A 375 2.30 -5.14 36.24
C ALA A 375 3.05 -6.25 37.02
N ALA A 376 2.47 -7.44 37.17
CA ALA A 376 3.09 -8.60 37.80
C ALA A 376 3.82 -9.52 36.80
N GLY A 377 3.90 -9.12 35.52
CA GLY A 377 4.54 -9.91 34.46
C GLY A 377 3.70 -11.09 33.95
N VAL A 378 2.43 -11.19 34.34
CA VAL A 378 1.53 -12.25 33.91
C VAL A 378 0.92 -11.89 32.55
N GLU A 379 0.95 -12.82 31.59
CA GLU A 379 0.30 -12.67 30.28
C GLU A 379 -1.21 -12.43 30.45
N ILE A 380 -1.67 -11.28 29.96
CA ILE A 380 -3.08 -10.88 29.92
C ILE A 380 -3.63 -10.80 28.49
N GLY A 381 -2.77 -10.95 27.49
CA GLY A 381 -3.18 -10.98 26.10
C GLY A 381 -2.01 -11.30 25.17
N ARG A 382 -2.34 -11.76 23.97
CA ARG A 382 -1.38 -12.10 22.94
C ARG A 382 -1.87 -11.61 21.59
N ASP A 383 -1.08 -10.75 20.98
CA ASP A 383 -1.34 -10.23 19.64
C ASP A 383 -0.35 -10.83 18.65
N THR A 384 -0.84 -11.17 17.45
CA THR A 384 0.01 -11.55 16.32
C THR A 384 0.07 -10.40 15.34
N ILE A 385 1.28 -9.90 15.08
CA ILE A 385 1.58 -8.87 14.09
C ILE A 385 2.14 -9.57 12.85
N PRO A 386 1.32 -9.82 11.82
CA PRO A 386 1.79 -10.49 10.61
C PRO A 386 2.58 -9.54 9.71
N PRO A 387 3.55 -10.05 8.94
CA PRO A 387 4.19 -9.31 7.87
C PRO A 387 3.25 -9.20 6.65
N THR A 388 3.64 -8.39 5.67
CA THR A 388 3.02 -8.40 4.34
C THR A 388 3.31 -9.75 3.71
N ARG A 389 2.26 -10.42 3.20
CA ARG A 389 2.38 -11.70 2.50
C ARG A 389 1.95 -11.56 1.05
N ILE A 390 2.55 -12.38 0.20
CA ILE A 390 2.01 -12.66 -1.12
C ILE A 390 1.31 -14.02 -1.12
N ARG A 391 0.25 -14.17 -1.92
CA ARG A 391 -0.39 -15.46 -2.21
C ARG A 391 -0.54 -15.68 -3.70
#